data_AF-A0A7S0TVT0-F1
#
_entry.id   AF-A0A7S0TVT0-F1
#
_cell.length_a   1.000
_cell.length_b   1.000
_cell.length_c   1.000
_cell.angle_alpha   90.00
_cell.angle_beta   90.00
_cell.angle_gamma   90.00
#
_symmetry.space_group_name_H-M   'P 1'
#
loop_
_entity.id
_entity.type
_entity.pdbx_description
1 polymer ?
#
loop_
_entity_poly.entity_id
_entity_poly.type
_entity_poly.pdbx_seq_one_letter_code
_entity_poly.pdbx_strand_id
1 'polypeptide(L)'
;KAEEERVKQAEDERFRKAGARMLLLLSVFLGVAICVYVYVYVTKGIYSGETKLVDGRTVRHGKGKLTVFYEGVYEGTFVMGLKHGAGKFAYQNGDVYSGHWHKDQPSGRGTLAK
;
A
#
# COMPACT_ATOMS: atom_id res chain seq x y z
N LYS A 1 0.15 0.02 59.40
CA LYS A 1 1.44 -0.62 59.01
C LYS A 1 1.24 -1.81 58.08
N ALA A 2 0.78 -2.98 58.53
CA ALA A 2 0.58 -4.14 57.65
C ALA A 2 -0.44 -3.87 56.51
N GLU A 3 -1.54 -3.17 56.81
CA GLU A 3 -2.53 -2.75 55.82
C GLU A 3 -1.93 -1.78 54.77
N GLU A 4 -1.16 -0.79 55.22
CA GLU A 4 -0.52 0.23 54.38
C GLU A 4 0.54 -0.39 53.45
N GLU A 5 1.32 -1.36 53.95
CA GLU A 5 2.30 -2.09 53.16
C GLU A 5 1.62 -2.94 52.07
N ARG A 6 0.48 -3.57 52.38
CA ARG A 6 -0.31 -4.33 51.39
C ARG A 6 -0.86 -3.45 50.28
N VAL A 7 -1.35 -2.25 50.63
CA VAL A 7 -1.85 -1.28 49.64
C VAL A 7 -0.71 -0.84 48.72
N LYS A 8 0.45 -0.47 49.28
CA LYS A 8 1.62 -0.06 48.49
C LYS A 8 2.11 -1.15 47.54
N GLN A 9 2.18 -2.40 48.01
CA GLN A 9 2.53 -3.56 47.17
C GLN A 9 1.53 -3.77 46.02
N ALA A 10 0.23 -3.60 46.30
CA ALA A 10 -0.81 -3.73 45.28
C ALA A 10 -0.75 -2.61 44.23
N GLU A 11 -0.41 -1.38 44.62
CA GLU A 11 -0.21 -0.25 43.71
C GLU A 11 1.03 -0.45 42.81
N ASP A 12 2.15 -0.88 43.39
CA ASP A 12 3.38 -1.19 42.66
C ASP A 12 3.17 -2.34 41.65
N GLU A 13 2.37 -3.36 42.03
CA GLU A 13 2.00 -4.44 41.12
C GLU A 13 1.06 -3.97 40.00
N ARG A 14 0.08 -3.11 40.29
CA ARG A 14 -0.78 -2.48 39.28
C ARG A 14 0.03 -1.65 38.29
N PHE A 15 0.97 -0.85 38.77
CA PHE A 15 1.85 -0.03 37.92
C PHE A 15 2.72 -0.90 37.01
N ARG A 16 3.35 -1.94 37.55
CA ARG A 16 4.13 -2.91 36.76
C ARG A 16 3.27 -3.61 35.69
N LYS A 17 2.07 -4.06 36.04
CA LYS A 17 1.13 -4.69 35.09
C LYS A 17 0.66 -3.70 34.02
N ALA A 18 0.42 -2.44 34.38
CA ALA A 18 0.05 -1.39 33.43
C ALA A 18 1.20 -1.08 32.46
N GLY A 19 2.44 -0.97 32.96
CA GLY A 19 3.63 -0.78 32.14
C GLY A 19 3.89 -1.95 31.18
N ALA A 20 3.76 -3.20 31.66
CA ALA A 20 3.88 -4.39 30.81
C ALA A 20 2.80 -4.44 29.72
N ARG A 21 1.55 -4.06 30.03
CA ARG A 21 0.46 -3.94 29.04
C ARG A 21 0.75 -2.86 28.01
N MET A 22 1.27 -1.69 28.44
CA MET A 22 1.65 -0.62 27.52
C MET A 22 2.76 -1.07 26.55
N LEU A 23 3.81 -1.73 27.06
CA LEU A 23 4.89 -2.26 26.22
C LEU A 23 4.40 -3.32 25.23
N LEU A 24 3.47 -4.18 25.65
CA LEU A 24 2.83 -5.17 24.77
C LEU A 24 2.00 -4.48 23.67
N LEU A 25 1.23 -3.45 24.03
CA LEU A 25 0.46 -2.70 23.03
C LEU A 25 1.40 -2.02 22.03
N LEU A 26 2.44 -1.34 22.51
CA LEU A 26 3.44 -0.71 21.65
C LEU A 26 4.14 -1.70 20.71
N SER A 27 4.49 -2.90 21.19
CA SER A 27 5.12 -3.91 20.35
C SER A 27 4.16 -4.48 19.29
N VAL A 28 2.88 -4.65 19.63
CA VAL A 28 1.84 -5.05 18.67
C VAL A 28 1.62 -3.95 17.63
N PHE A 29 1.51 -2.69 18.03
CA PHE A 29 1.39 -1.57 17.11
C PHE A 29 2.58 -1.47 16.17
N LEU A 30 3.81 -1.60 16.69
CA LEU A 30 5.01 -1.60 15.88
C LEU A 30 5.03 -2.79 14.91
N GLY A 31 4.65 -3.98 15.36
CA GLY A 31 4.55 -5.17 14.51
C GLY A 31 3.55 -5.00 13.37
N VAL A 32 2.37 -4.44 13.66
CA VAL A 32 1.35 -4.13 12.64
C VAL A 32 1.86 -3.05 11.68
N ALA A 33 2.49 -2.00 12.19
CA ALA A 33 3.05 -0.92 11.36
C ALA A 33 4.14 -1.44 10.42
N ILE A 34 5.06 -2.28 10.92
CA ILE A 34 6.09 -2.93 10.10
C ILE A 34 5.44 -3.85 9.05
N CYS A 35 4.45 -4.65 9.45
CA CYS A 35 3.74 -5.56 8.53
C CYS A 35 3.06 -4.78 7.39
N VAL A 36 2.33 -3.71 7.72
CA VAL A 36 1.69 -2.83 6.73
C VAL A 36 2.74 -2.18 5.83
N TYR A 37 3.84 -1.68 6.40
CA TYR A 37 4.93 -1.09 5.62
C TYR A 37 5.54 -2.10 4.63
N VAL A 38 5.86 -3.31 5.09
CA VAL A 38 6.37 -4.40 4.24
C VAL A 38 5.36 -4.76 3.16
N TYR A 39 4.08 -4.89 3.50
CA TYR A 39 3.04 -5.20 2.53
C TYR A 39 2.95 -4.15 1.41
N VAL A 40 2.92 -2.86 1.78
CA VAL A 40 2.88 -1.74 0.82
C VAL A 40 4.14 -1.74 -0.06
N TYR A 41 5.31 -1.96 0.55
CA TYR A 41 6.58 -1.94 -0.17
C TYR A 41 6.73 -3.13 -1.14
N VAL A 42 6.29 -4.33 -0.74
CA VAL A 42 6.39 -5.55 -1.55
C VAL A 42 5.38 -5.55 -2.69
N THR A 43 4.14 -5.14 -2.44
CA THR A 43 3.08 -5.17 -3.47
C THR A 43 3.28 -4.12 -4.57
N LYS A 44 4.01 -3.02 -4.29
CA LYS A 44 4.32 -1.91 -5.20
C LYS A 44 3.10 -1.17 -5.79
N GLY A 45 1.90 -1.68 -5.59
CA GLY A 45 0.67 -1.08 -6.07
C GLY A 45 -0.54 -2.00 -5.97
N ILE A 46 -1.71 -1.41 -6.23
CA ILE A 46 -2.99 -2.12 -6.26
C ILE A 46 -3.54 -2.06 -7.68
N TYR A 47 -3.87 -3.22 -8.24
CA TYR A 47 -4.52 -3.33 -9.53
C TYR A 47 -5.99 -3.69 -9.38
N SER A 48 -6.85 -3.02 -10.14
CA SER A 48 -8.27 -3.35 -10.29
C SER A 48 -8.62 -3.31 -11.78
N GLY A 49 -9.09 -4.43 -12.33
CA GLY A 49 -9.42 -4.50 -13.74
C GLY A 49 -9.44 -5.92 -14.28
N GLU A 50 -9.48 -6.01 -15.60
CA GLU A 50 -9.47 -7.26 -16.34
C GLU A 50 -8.13 -7.99 -16.18
N THR A 51 -8.19 -9.32 -16.18
CA THR A 51 -7.00 -10.17 -16.05
C THR A 51 -7.07 -11.34 -17.01
N LYS A 52 -5.90 -11.93 -17.28
CA LYS A 52 -5.77 -13.15 -18.09
C LYS A 52 -4.90 -14.15 -17.34
N LEU A 53 -5.28 -15.42 -17.37
CA LEU A 53 -4.40 -16.50 -16.91
C LEU A 53 -3.38 -16.83 -18.00
N VAL A 54 -2.11 -16.77 -17.65
CA VAL A 54 -0.97 -17.11 -18.51
C VAL A 54 -0.02 -17.98 -17.69
N ASP A 55 0.26 -19.20 -18.15
CA ASP A 55 1.17 -20.15 -17.49
C ASP A 55 0.86 -20.36 -15.99
N GLY A 56 -0.43 -20.45 -15.66
CA GLY A 56 -0.90 -20.64 -14.28
C GLY A 56 -0.82 -19.39 -13.40
N ARG A 57 -0.46 -18.22 -13.95
CA ARG A 57 -0.38 -16.94 -13.24
C ARG A 57 -1.41 -15.95 -13.78
N THR A 58 -2.04 -15.21 -12.88
CA THR A 58 -2.94 -14.11 -13.24
C THR A 58 -2.13 -12.87 -13.62
N VAL A 59 -2.27 -12.40 -14.86
CA VAL A 59 -1.60 -11.19 -15.36
C VAL A 59 -2.63 -10.11 -15.71
N ARG A 60 -2.25 -8.84 -15.54
CA ARG A 60 -3.09 -7.68 -15.93
C ARG A 60 -3.28 -7.68 -17.44
N HIS A 61 -4.53 -7.62 -17.91
CA HIS A 61 -4.82 -7.66 -19.34
C HIS A 61 -6.19 -7.05 -19.62
N GLY A 62 -6.32 -6.23 -20.66
CA GLY A 62 -7.56 -5.49 -20.93
C GLY A 62 -7.64 -4.19 -20.13
N LYS A 63 -8.85 -3.68 -19.87
CA LYS A 63 -9.00 -2.40 -19.17
C LYS A 63 -8.75 -2.54 -17.67
N GLY A 64 -8.06 -1.58 -17.07
CA GLY A 64 -7.89 -1.54 -15.63
C GLY A 64 -7.26 -0.27 -15.09
N LYS A 65 -7.16 -0.25 -13.77
CA LYS A 65 -6.60 0.81 -12.95
C LYS A 65 -5.47 0.24 -12.10
N LEU A 66 -4.29 0.84 -12.20
CA LEU A 66 -3.12 0.50 -11.38
C LEU A 66 -2.76 1.72 -10.53
N THR A 67 -2.89 1.58 -9.23
CA THR A 67 -2.35 2.53 -8.26
C THR A 67 -0.94 2.09 -7.92
N VAL A 68 0.07 2.90 -8.24
CA VAL A 68 1.46 2.66 -7.87
C VAL A 68 1.79 3.55 -6.68
N PHE A 69 2.09 2.93 -5.54
CA PHE A 69 2.35 3.68 -4.31
C PHE A 69 3.55 4.61 -4.51
N TYR A 70 3.40 5.86 -4.07
CA TYR A 70 4.41 6.93 -4.20
C TYR A 70 4.73 7.40 -5.64
N GLU A 71 4.02 6.91 -6.66
CA GLU A 71 4.18 7.38 -8.05
C GLU A 71 2.91 8.03 -8.59
N GLY A 72 1.78 7.32 -8.51
CA GLY A 72 0.54 7.80 -9.11
C GLY A 72 -0.44 6.69 -9.48
N VAL A 73 -1.40 7.04 -10.33
CA VAL A 73 -2.51 6.18 -10.75
C VAL A 73 -2.57 6.13 -12.27
N TYR A 74 -2.43 4.93 -12.82
CA TYR A 74 -2.70 4.66 -14.23
C TYR A 74 -4.11 4.10 -14.41
N GLU A 75 -4.85 4.62 -15.39
CA GLU A 75 -6.11 4.08 -15.88
C GLU A 75 -6.03 3.90 -17.39
N GLY A 76 -6.22 2.68 -17.88
CA GLY A 76 -6.12 2.41 -19.32
C GLY A 76 -6.06 0.93 -19.63
N THR A 77 -5.59 0.61 -20.84
CA THR A 77 -5.47 -0.78 -21.28
C THR A 77 -4.13 -1.38 -20.85
N PHE A 78 -4.13 -2.69 -20.60
CA PHE A 78 -2.98 -3.50 -20.27
C PHE A 78 -2.84 -4.66 -21.25
N VAL A 79 -1.61 -5.02 -21.59
CA VAL A 79 -1.29 -6.22 -22.37
C VAL A 79 -0.13 -6.93 -21.68
N MET A 80 -0.38 -8.16 -21.24
CA MET A 80 0.62 -9.04 -20.59
C MET A 80 1.30 -8.38 -19.40
N GLY A 81 0.53 -7.70 -18.55
CA GLY A 81 1.04 -7.00 -17.38
C GLY A 81 1.49 -5.56 -17.63
N LEU A 82 1.69 -5.13 -18.88
CA LEU A 82 2.25 -3.82 -19.23
C LEU A 82 1.16 -2.84 -19.68
N LYS A 83 1.30 -1.55 -19.35
CA LYS A 83 0.44 -0.46 -19.87
C LYS A 83 0.56 -0.42 -21.39
N HIS A 84 -0.58 -0.33 -22.07
CA HIS A 84 -0.68 -0.37 -23.52
C HIS A 84 -1.91 0.38 -24.03
N GLY A 85 -1.87 0.85 -25.28
CA GLY A 85 -3.00 1.52 -25.92
C GLY A 85 -3.32 2.86 -25.27
N ALA A 86 -4.58 3.29 -25.32
CA ALA A 86 -4.99 4.54 -24.69
C ALA A 86 -4.98 4.42 -23.15
N GLY A 87 -4.41 5.42 -22.48
CA GLY A 87 -4.35 5.45 -21.03
C GLY A 87 -4.02 6.83 -20.47
N LYS A 88 -4.38 7.01 -19.21
CA LYS A 88 -4.15 8.22 -18.41
C LYS A 88 -3.31 7.85 -17.19
N PHE A 89 -2.28 8.64 -16.90
CA PHE A 89 -1.47 8.51 -15.69
C PHE A 89 -1.53 9.82 -14.91
N ALA A 90 -2.16 9.77 -13.74
CA ALA A 90 -2.16 10.86 -12.78
C ALA A 90 -0.99 10.66 -11.81
N TYR A 91 0.01 11.51 -11.91
CA TYR A 91 1.18 11.52 -11.05
C TYR A 91 0.82 12.09 -9.66
N GLN A 92 1.56 11.67 -8.65
CA GLN A 92 1.36 12.16 -7.29
C GLN A 92 1.63 13.67 -7.13
N ASN A 93 2.47 14.24 -8.00
CA ASN A 93 2.75 15.68 -8.03
C ASN A 93 1.59 16.54 -8.60
N GLY A 94 0.50 15.91 -9.03
CA GLY A 94 -0.67 16.56 -9.62
C GLY A 94 -0.67 16.54 -11.15
N ASP A 95 0.46 16.26 -11.79
CA ASP A 95 0.51 16.19 -13.25
C ASP A 95 -0.29 14.99 -13.78
N VAL A 96 -0.83 15.12 -14.98
CA VAL A 96 -1.66 14.12 -15.62
C VAL A 96 -1.23 13.95 -17.06
N TYR A 97 -0.67 12.78 -17.38
CA TYR A 97 -0.46 12.37 -18.75
C TYR A 97 -1.70 11.66 -19.30
N SER A 98 -2.15 12.02 -20.49
CA SER A 98 -3.21 11.32 -21.23
C SER A 98 -2.76 11.08 -22.65
N GLY A 99 -2.62 9.83 -23.07
CA GLY A 99 -2.03 9.51 -24.37
C GLY A 99 -1.98 8.02 -24.66
N HIS A 100 -1.24 7.65 -25.69
CA HIS A 100 -0.97 6.24 -25.98
C HIS A 100 0.18 5.71 -25.13
N TRP A 101 0.14 4.42 -24.86
CA TRP A 101 1.12 3.67 -24.08
C TRP A 101 1.56 2.45 -24.88
N HIS A 102 2.84 2.12 -24.80
CA HIS A 102 3.38 0.90 -25.38
C HIS A 102 4.45 0.34 -24.45
N LYS A 103 4.19 -0.85 -23.89
CA LYS A 103 5.12 -1.55 -22.99
C LYS A 103 5.59 -0.67 -21.83
N ASP A 104 4.63 -0.14 -21.07
CA ASP A 104 4.84 0.75 -19.91
C ASP A 104 5.40 2.15 -20.21
N GLN A 105 5.69 2.48 -21.47
CA GLN A 105 6.18 3.79 -21.86
C GLN A 105 5.08 4.61 -22.55
N PRO A 106 4.96 5.92 -22.25
CA PRO A 106 4.21 6.85 -23.07
C PRO A 106 4.67 6.77 -24.52
N SER A 107 3.75 6.65 -25.46
CA SER A 107 4.03 6.53 -26.89
C SER A 107 3.08 7.37 -27.72
N GLY A 108 3.52 7.77 -28.92
CA GLY A 108 2.68 8.53 -29.85
C GLY A 108 2.26 9.90 -29.31
N ARG A 109 1.02 10.31 -29.62
CA ARG A 109 0.47 11.59 -29.17
C ARG A 109 -0.07 11.45 -27.75
N GLY A 110 0.33 12.37 -26.88
CA GLY A 110 -0.23 12.51 -25.54
C GLY A 110 -0.16 13.97 -25.10
N THR A 111 -0.99 14.30 -24.11
CA THR A 111 -1.01 15.62 -23.47
C THR A 111 -0.58 15.43 -22.02
N LEU A 112 0.37 16.24 -21.57
CA LEU A 112 0.71 16.41 -20.16
C LEU A 112 0.01 17.68 -19.67
N ALA A 113 -0.89 17.53 -18.71
CA ALA A 113 -1.61 18.62 -18.06
C ALA A 113 -1.29 18.63 -16.57
N LYS A 114 -1.58 19.74 -15.89
CA LYS A 114 -1.44 19.90 -14.44
C LYS A 114 -2.77 20.32 -13.84
#